data_AF-A0A954F5B9-F1
#
_entry.id   AF-A0A954F5B9-F1
#
_cell.length_a   1.000
_cell.length_b   1.000
_cell.length_c   1.000
_cell.angle_alpha   90.00
_cell.angle_beta   90.00
_cell.angle_gamma   90.00
#
_symmetry.space_group_name_H-M   'P 1'
#
loop_
_entity.id
_entity.type
_entity.pdbx_description
1 polymer ?
#
loop_
_entity_poly.entity_id
_entity_poly.type
_entity_poly.pdbx_seq_one_letter_code
_entity_poly.pdbx_strand_id
1 'polypeptide(L)'
;DAFLTAYTSPAIGPDGESTGGYSVNVNTAPLPVLAGLFDPRMVDSNLWLEIIRYRNEEQEDEDGKAAAEEPMYNEFGEPILLRKEFRDLTDLEPLPTMERLDSETRDLVNSRLKVDSQVFSITITARESTLFQQGMDPMDMTRQERESAERAGTDLVRTVRRVVWRQSGEQVDAYVLVPWEVLDFAPLELLDPED
;
A
#
# COMPACT_ATOMS: atom_id res chain seq x y z
N ASP A 1 2.68 -15.60 -14.78
CA ASP A 1 1.38 -14.92 -14.63
C ASP A 1 0.98 -14.80 -13.17
N ALA A 2 1.28 -13.65 -12.55
CA ALA A 2 0.82 -13.36 -11.19
C ALA A 2 -0.53 -12.65 -11.29
N PHE A 3 -1.61 -13.42 -11.12
CA PHE A 3 -2.96 -12.86 -11.03
C PHE A 3 -3.09 -12.09 -9.71
N LEU A 4 -3.54 -10.84 -9.79
CA LEU A 4 -4.01 -10.07 -8.63
C LEU A 4 -5.23 -10.79 -8.03
N THR A 5 -4.99 -11.70 -7.09
CA THR A 5 -6.07 -12.37 -6.36
C THR A 5 -6.52 -11.45 -5.24
N ALA A 6 -7.56 -10.66 -5.51
CA ALA A 6 -8.24 -9.86 -4.49
C ALA A 6 -9.11 -10.80 -3.64
N TYR A 7 -8.67 -11.10 -2.41
CA TYR A 7 -9.53 -11.75 -1.41
C TYR A 7 -10.51 -10.71 -0.90
N THR A 8 -11.76 -10.83 -1.32
CA THR A 8 -12.85 -9.93 -0.90
C THR A 8 -13.83 -10.74 -0.05
N SER A 9 -14.02 -10.32 1.19
CA SER A 9 -15.06 -10.89 2.06
C SER A 9 -16.39 -10.21 1.74
N PRO A 10 -17.50 -10.96 1.61
CA PRO A 10 -18.82 -10.36 1.44
C PRO A 10 -19.21 -9.64 2.74
N ALA A 11 -19.54 -8.36 2.65
CA ALA A 11 -20.25 -7.64 3.71
C ALA A 11 -21.76 -7.90 3.55
N ILE A 12 -22.45 -8.20 4.65
CA ILE A 12 -23.91 -8.41 4.68
C ILE A 12 -24.54 -7.18 5.34
N GLY A 13 -25.40 -6.49 4.59
CA GLY A 13 -26.20 -5.37 5.12
C GLY A 13 -27.36 -5.85 6.01
N PRO A 14 -27.96 -4.97 6.83
CA PRO A 14 -29.03 -5.30 7.77
C PRO A 14 -30.33 -5.81 7.10
N ASP A 15 -30.51 -5.58 5.79
CA ASP A 15 -31.74 -5.90 5.06
C ASP A 15 -31.72 -7.24 4.31
N GLY A 16 -30.67 -8.06 4.46
CA GLY A 16 -30.61 -9.39 3.85
C GLY A 16 -30.55 -9.42 2.32
N GLU A 17 -30.53 -8.27 1.64
CA GLU A 17 -30.10 -8.17 0.25
C GLU A 17 -28.58 -8.30 0.15
N SER A 18 -28.11 -9.24 -0.66
CA SER A 18 -26.70 -9.34 -1.02
C SER A 18 -26.33 -8.19 -1.97
N THR A 19 -26.16 -6.98 -1.44
CA THR A 19 -25.28 -6.01 -2.08
C THR A 19 -23.87 -6.51 -1.83
N GLY A 20 -23.33 -7.32 -2.75
CA GLY A 20 -21.91 -7.66 -2.78
C GLY A 20 -21.10 -6.36 -2.94
N GLY A 21 -20.87 -5.67 -1.83
CA GLY A 21 -20.31 -4.32 -1.79
C GLY A 21 -18.86 -4.41 -1.37
N TYR A 22 -17.97 -4.37 -2.35
CA TYR A 22 -16.54 -4.20 -2.09
C TYR A 22 -16.33 -2.85 -1.39
N SER A 23 -15.98 -2.87 -0.11
CA SER A 23 -15.55 -1.65 0.60
C SER A 23 -14.06 -1.43 0.33
N VAL A 24 -13.73 -0.32 -0.33
CA VAL A 24 -12.37 0.03 -0.75
C VAL A 24 -11.72 0.91 0.31
N ASN A 25 -10.48 0.56 0.70
CA ASN A 25 -9.74 1.36 1.66
C ASN A 25 -9.22 2.66 1.03
N VAL A 26 -9.72 3.82 1.47
CA VAL A 26 -9.34 5.15 0.94
C VAL A 26 -7.86 5.48 1.14
N ASN A 27 -7.26 4.97 2.22
CA ASN A 27 -5.86 5.23 2.56
C ASN A 27 -4.89 4.49 1.62
N THR A 28 -5.28 3.32 1.11
CA THR A 28 -4.37 2.47 0.30
C THR A 28 -4.77 2.33 -1.18
N ALA A 29 -6.01 2.64 -1.55
CA ALA A 29 -6.51 2.37 -2.89
C ALA A 29 -5.86 3.27 -3.97
N PRO A 30 -5.41 2.72 -5.10
CA PRO A 30 -4.89 3.52 -6.19
C PRO A 30 -6.03 4.24 -6.93
N LEU A 31 -5.71 5.35 -7.61
CA LEU A 31 -6.71 6.16 -8.34
C LEU A 31 -7.64 5.36 -9.26
N PRO A 32 -7.15 4.40 -10.07
CA PRO A 32 -8.04 3.65 -10.96
C PRO A 32 -9.08 2.81 -10.22
N VAL A 33 -8.77 2.35 -9.01
CA VAL A 33 -9.71 1.60 -8.17
C VAL A 33 -10.78 2.53 -7.62
N LEU A 34 -10.39 3.71 -7.12
CA LEU A 34 -11.33 4.71 -6.61
C LEU A 34 -12.24 5.26 -7.71
N ALA A 35 -11.67 5.65 -8.84
CA ALA A 35 -12.41 6.16 -10.00
C ALA A 35 -13.31 5.09 -10.65
N GLY A 36 -12.99 3.80 -10.46
CA GLY A 36 -13.81 2.69 -10.94
C GLY A 36 -15.02 2.35 -10.05
N LEU A 37 -15.16 2.97 -8.88
CA LEU A 37 -16.28 2.70 -7.97
C LEU A 37 -17.61 3.25 -8.49
N PHE A 38 -17.56 4.38 -9.20
CA PHE A 38 -18.74 5.12 -9.64
C PHE A 38 -18.58 5.61 -11.07
N ASP A 39 -19.70 5.80 -11.76
CA ASP A 39 -19.70 6.49 -13.05
C ASP A 39 -19.27 7.96 -12.82
N PRO A 40 -18.37 8.53 -13.64
CA PRO A 40 -17.96 9.94 -13.54
C PRO A 40 -19.10 10.95 -13.63
N ARG A 41 -20.27 10.55 -14.14
CA ARG A 41 -21.49 11.38 -14.18
C ARG A 41 -22.22 11.44 -12.83
N MET A 42 -22.00 10.46 -11.97
CA MET A 42 -22.60 10.39 -10.63
C MET A 42 -21.69 11.04 -9.59
N VAL A 43 -20.39 10.73 -9.64
CA VAL A 43 -19.40 11.29 -8.73
C VAL A 43 -18.27 11.91 -9.54
N ASP A 44 -18.00 13.20 -9.30
CA ASP A 44 -16.90 13.90 -9.96
C ASP A 44 -15.57 13.22 -9.62
N SER A 45 -14.75 12.99 -10.65
CA SER A 45 -13.41 12.41 -10.51
C SER A 45 -12.49 13.25 -9.62
N ASN A 46 -12.78 14.53 -9.45
CA ASN A 46 -12.08 15.42 -8.54
C ASN A 46 -12.13 14.93 -7.08
N LEU A 47 -13.22 14.28 -6.65
CA LEU A 47 -13.31 13.72 -5.30
C LEU A 47 -12.16 12.75 -5.02
N TRP A 48 -11.87 11.86 -5.98
CA TRP A 48 -10.81 10.87 -5.84
C TRP A 48 -9.42 11.51 -5.84
N LEU A 49 -9.24 12.59 -6.59
CA LEU A 49 -7.99 13.37 -6.58
C LEU A 49 -7.79 14.12 -5.27
N GLU A 50 -8.87 14.67 -4.69
CA GLU A 50 -8.86 15.31 -3.37
C GLU A 50 -8.47 14.32 -2.28
N ILE A 51 -9.08 13.12 -2.28
CA ILE A 51 -8.74 12.03 -1.35
C ILE A 51 -7.26 11.65 -1.46
N ILE A 52 -6.75 11.47 -2.68
CA ILE A 52 -5.35 11.11 -2.91
C ILE A 52 -4.41 12.23 -2.49
N ARG A 53 -4.78 13.49 -2.74
CA ARG A 53 -3.99 14.64 -2.32
C ARG A 53 -3.89 14.68 -0.80
N TYR A 54 -5.04 14.63 -0.12
CA TYR A 54 -5.12 14.70 1.34
C TYR A 54 -4.21 13.66 2.00
N ARG A 55 -4.33 12.37 1.62
CA ARG A 55 -3.51 11.29 2.22
C ARG A 55 -2.02 11.33 1.85
N ASN A 56 -1.63 12.19 0.92
CA ASN A 56 -0.23 12.37 0.52
C ASN A 56 0.40 13.61 1.15
N GLU A 57 -0.39 14.46 1.79
CA GLU A 57 0.11 15.59 2.56
C GLU A 57 0.82 15.11 3.83
N GLU A 58 1.80 15.88 4.29
CA GLU A 58 2.52 15.60 5.54
C GLU A 58 1.58 15.75 6.74
N GLN A 59 1.74 14.85 7.71
CA GLN A 59 0.99 14.91 8.95
C GLN A 59 1.62 15.94 9.89
N GLU A 60 0.87 17.02 10.13
CA GLU A 60 1.18 18.03 11.14
C GLU A 60 0.55 17.62 12.49
N ASP A 61 1.25 17.87 13.60
CA ASP A 61 0.70 17.78 14.95
C ASP A 61 -0.21 18.98 15.27
N GLU A 62 -0.87 18.94 16.44
CA GLU A 62 -1.79 19.99 16.90
C GLU A 62 -1.15 21.38 16.99
N ASP A 63 0.19 21.47 16.97
CA ASP A 63 0.97 22.70 17.00
C ASP A 63 1.52 23.13 15.62
N GLY A 64 1.15 22.42 14.54
CA GLY A 64 1.61 22.71 13.17
C GLY A 64 3.08 22.34 12.92
N LYS A 65 3.65 21.46 13.75
CA LYS A 65 4.98 20.87 13.55
C LYS A 65 4.82 19.46 12.99
N ALA A 66 5.85 18.94 12.32
CA ALA A 66 5.83 17.54 11.89
C ALA A 66 5.60 16.64 13.12
N ALA A 67 4.64 15.71 13.02
CA ALA A 67 4.22 14.85 14.14
C ALA A 67 5.41 14.36 14.96
N ALA A 68 5.40 14.66 16.26
CA ALA A 68 6.50 14.45 17.22
C ALA A 68 6.82 12.96 17.53
N GLU A 69 6.70 12.06 16.55
CA GLU A 69 7.33 10.75 16.59
C GLU A 69 8.80 10.90 16.20
N GLU A 70 9.69 10.14 16.83
CA GLU A 70 11.11 10.14 16.48
C GLU A 70 11.27 9.95 14.96
N PRO A 71 12.08 10.78 14.27
CA PRO A 71 12.18 10.71 12.82
C PRO A 71 12.68 9.32 12.42
N MET A 72 11.80 8.54 11.79
CA MET A 72 12.19 7.28 11.18
C MET A 72 13.05 7.60 9.97
N TYR A 73 14.22 6.99 9.86
CA TYR A 73 15.09 7.17 8.72
C TYR A 73 14.94 5.99 7.76
N ASN A 74 14.98 6.27 6.45
CA ASN A 74 15.07 5.22 5.43
C ASN A 74 16.47 4.59 5.45
N GLU A 75 16.68 3.59 4.59
CA GLU A 75 17.96 2.88 4.44
C GLU A 75 19.16 3.78 4.05
N PHE A 76 18.87 5.00 3.59
CA PHE A 76 19.86 6.01 3.21
C PHE A 76 20.04 7.11 4.28
N GLY A 77 19.37 7.00 5.43
CA GLY A 77 19.47 7.99 6.52
C GLY A 77 18.65 9.26 6.28
N GLU A 78 17.66 9.26 5.38
CA GLU A 78 16.74 10.38 5.17
C GLU A 78 15.44 10.19 5.96
N PRO A 79 14.86 11.27 6.52
CA PRO A 79 13.64 11.17 7.29
C PRO A 79 12.47 10.70 6.41
N ILE A 80 11.75 9.69 6.88
CA ILE A 80 10.49 9.22 6.33
C ILE A 80 9.41 10.18 6.80
N LEU A 81 8.83 10.92 5.85
CA LEU A 81 7.72 11.82 6.12
C LEU A 81 6.45 11.00 6.41
N LEU A 82 5.89 11.20 7.61
CA LEU A 82 4.57 10.68 7.97
C LEU A 82 3.51 11.44 7.18
N ARG A 83 2.61 10.70 6.53
CA ARG A 83 1.53 11.25 5.71
C ARG A 83 0.22 11.25 6.49
N LYS A 84 -0.68 12.17 6.15
CA LYS A 84 -2.05 12.15 6.66
C LYS A 84 -2.75 10.85 6.27
N GLU A 85 -3.67 10.42 7.13
CA GLU A 85 -4.56 9.29 6.89
C GLU A 85 -5.97 9.64 7.33
N PHE A 86 -6.97 9.04 6.67
CA PHE A 86 -8.35 9.09 7.12
C PHE A 86 -8.52 8.06 8.25
N ARG A 87 -8.87 8.52 9.45
CA ARG A 87 -9.11 7.67 10.62
C ARG A 87 -10.55 7.19 10.67
N ASP A 88 -11.46 8.00 10.15
CA ASP A 88 -12.87 7.67 9.98
C ASP A 88 -13.36 8.17 8.60
N LEU A 89 -14.51 7.67 8.14
CA LEU A 89 -15.12 8.19 6.91
C LEU A 89 -15.69 9.60 7.10
N THR A 90 -15.97 10.04 8.33
CA THR A 90 -16.33 11.43 8.61
C THR A 90 -15.24 12.42 8.20
N ASP A 91 -13.98 11.98 8.15
CA ASP A 91 -12.85 12.82 7.71
C ASP A 91 -12.94 13.19 6.21
N LEU A 92 -13.82 12.54 5.45
CA LEU A 92 -14.13 12.89 4.05
C LEU A 92 -15.07 14.09 3.93
N GLU A 93 -15.87 14.39 4.96
CA GLU A 93 -16.90 15.44 4.90
C GLU A 93 -16.35 16.83 4.56
N PRO A 94 -15.18 17.26 5.07
CA PRO A 94 -14.61 18.58 4.75
C PRO A 94 -14.10 18.71 3.31
N LEU A 95 -14.10 17.64 2.51
CA LEU A 95 -13.62 17.70 1.13
C LEU A 95 -14.60 18.52 0.27
N PRO A 96 -14.14 19.54 -0.47
CA PRO A 96 -15.03 20.43 -1.23
C PRO A 96 -15.94 19.71 -2.22
N THR A 97 -15.47 18.61 -2.82
CA THR A 97 -16.31 17.83 -3.73
C THR A 97 -17.32 16.96 -2.97
N MET A 98 -16.99 16.48 -1.76
CA MET A 98 -17.90 15.69 -0.91
C MET A 98 -19.05 16.53 -0.33
N GLU A 99 -18.76 17.78 0.06
CA GLU A 99 -19.79 18.71 0.57
C GLU A 99 -20.86 19.04 -0.49
N ARG A 100 -20.49 19.04 -1.77
CA ARG A 100 -21.39 19.37 -2.88
C ARG A 100 -22.30 18.21 -3.30
N LEU A 101 -22.00 16.99 -2.87
CA LEU A 101 -22.87 15.84 -3.14
C LEU A 101 -24.18 15.97 -2.36
N ASP A 102 -25.26 15.48 -2.94
CA ASP A 102 -26.50 15.28 -2.21
C ASP A 102 -26.34 14.15 -1.17
N SER A 103 -27.26 14.08 -0.21
CA SER A 103 -27.17 13.10 0.88
C SER A 103 -27.23 11.65 0.39
N GLU A 104 -28.04 11.37 -0.63
CA GLU A 104 -28.20 10.01 -1.17
C GLU A 104 -26.91 9.53 -1.84
N THR A 105 -26.30 10.37 -2.67
CA THR A 105 -25.01 10.07 -3.31
C THR A 105 -23.89 9.96 -2.28
N ARG A 106 -23.88 10.79 -1.23
CA ARG A 106 -22.88 10.72 -0.15
C ARG A 106 -22.98 9.40 0.61
N ASP A 107 -24.18 8.99 1.00
CA ASP A 107 -24.41 7.73 1.71
C ASP A 107 -23.99 6.53 0.85
N LEU A 108 -24.26 6.61 -0.46
CA LEU A 108 -23.82 5.60 -1.41
C LEU A 108 -22.29 5.54 -1.52
N VAL A 109 -21.60 6.68 -1.60
CA VAL A 109 -20.12 6.74 -1.62
C VAL A 109 -19.55 6.15 -0.33
N ASN A 110 -20.06 6.57 0.83
CA ASN A 110 -19.61 6.06 2.13
C ASN A 110 -19.81 4.54 2.27
N SER A 111 -20.89 3.99 1.71
CA SER A 111 -21.14 2.54 1.72
C SER A 111 -20.07 1.72 0.97
N ARG A 112 -19.35 2.33 0.01
CA ARG A 112 -18.33 1.67 -0.81
C ARG A 112 -16.90 1.91 -0.32
N LEU A 113 -16.73 2.70 0.73
CA LEU A 113 -15.43 3.07 1.26
C LEU A 113 -15.23 2.50 2.67
N LYS A 114 -13.97 2.42 3.06
CA LYS A 114 -13.55 2.13 4.43
C LYS A 114 -12.18 2.74 4.68
N VAL A 115 -11.78 2.80 5.95
CA VAL A 115 -10.45 3.26 6.37
C VAL A 115 -9.54 2.10 6.79
N ASP A 116 -10.14 0.95 7.12
CA ASP A 116 -9.43 -0.23 7.59
C ASP A 116 -9.17 -1.27 6.48
N SER A 117 -8.21 -2.14 6.75
CA SER A 117 -7.95 -3.34 5.95
C SER A 117 -7.90 -4.54 6.86
N GLN A 118 -8.50 -5.64 6.43
CA GLN A 118 -8.47 -6.92 7.16
C GLN A 118 -7.54 -7.92 6.48
N VAL A 119 -7.15 -7.69 5.23
CA VAL A 119 -6.23 -8.55 4.47
C VAL A 119 -4.97 -7.76 4.15
N PHE A 120 -3.81 -8.35 4.45
CA PHE A 120 -2.49 -7.73 4.27
C PHE A 120 -1.56 -8.66 3.50
N SER A 121 -0.72 -8.09 2.64
CA SER A 121 0.40 -8.78 2.01
C SER A 121 1.69 -8.24 2.62
N ILE A 122 2.46 -9.13 3.22
CA ILE A 122 3.79 -8.83 3.75
C ILE A 122 4.80 -9.28 2.70
N THR A 123 5.61 -8.36 2.21
CA THR A 123 6.70 -8.65 1.27
C THR A 123 8.01 -8.27 1.93
N ILE A 124 8.94 -9.22 2.00
CA ILE A 124 10.28 -9.03 2.53
C ILE A 124 11.25 -9.24 1.38
N THR A 125 12.08 -8.24 1.13
CA THR A 125 13.16 -8.32 0.14
C THR A 125 14.48 -8.29 0.89
N ALA A 126 15.21 -9.39 0.84
CA ALA A 126 16.60 -9.46 1.28
C ALA A 126 17.50 -9.17 0.06
N ARG A 127 18.52 -8.34 0.27
CA ARG A 127 19.52 -8.04 -0.75
C ARG A 127 20.90 -8.35 -0.19
N GLU A 128 21.67 -9.11 -0.95
CA GLU A 128 23.09 -9.33 -0.70
C GLU A 128 23.88 -8.65 -1.81
N SER A 129 24.72 -7.68 -1.43
CA SER A 129 25.52 -6.95 -2.41
C SER A 129 26.64 -7.81 -2.96
N THR A 130 26.73 -7.90 -4.28
CA THR A 130 27.83 -8.62 -4.95
C THR A 130 29.00 -7.69 -5.30
N LEU A 131 28.95 -6.43 -4.88
CA LEU A 131 29.97 -5.42 -5.21
C LEU A 131 31.37 -5.80 -4.71
N PHE A 132 31.46 -6.49 -3.56
CA PHE A 132 32.72 -7.05 -3.06
C PHE A 132 33.34 -8.07 -4.02
N GLN A 133 32.53 -8.86 -4.73
CA GLN A 133 33.01 -9.83 -5.73
C GLN A 133 33.47 -9.14 -7.02
N GLN A 134 33.00 -7.91 -7.27
CA GLN A 134 33.43 -7.05 -8.38
C GLN A 134 34.62 -6.14 -8.00
N GLY A 135 35.19 -6.30 -6.81
CA GLY A 135 36.35 -5.53 -6.34
C GLY A 135 36.04 -4.10 -5.91
N MET A 136 34.76 -3.77 -5.66
CA MET A 136 34.33 -2.48 -5.13
C MET A 136 33.95 -2.63 -3.66
N ASP A 137 34.53 -1.80 -2.78
CA ASP A 137 34.09 -1.70 -1.39
C ASP A 137 32.87 -0.76 -1.31
N PRO A 138 31.68 -1.24 -0.89
CA PRO A 138 30.53 -0.38 -0.69
C PRO A 138 30.82 0.80 0.24
N MET A 139 31.73 0.67 1.20
CA MET A 139 32.12 1.73 2.13
C MET A 139 32.83 2.91 1.45
N ASP A 140 33.51 2.66 0.32
CA ASP A 140 34.24 3.67 -0.44
C ASP A 140 33.38 4.37 -1.51
N MET A 141 32.18 3.85 -1.78
CA MET A 141 31.26 4.41 -2.77
C MET A 141 30.52 5.63 -2.22
N THR A 142 30.38 6.65 -3.06
CA THR A 142 29.49 7.78 -2.79
C THR A 142 28.03 7.32 -2.80
N ARG A 143 27.16 8.09 -2.14
CA ARG A 143 25.71 7.84 -2.11
C ARG A 143 25.11 7.62 -3.50
N GLN A 144 25.46 8.49 -4.46
CA GLN A 144 24.94 8.43 -5.81
C GLN A 144 25.40 7.16 -6.55
N GLU A 145 26.62 6.68 -6.26
CA GLU A 145 27.15 5.45 -6.81
C GLU A 145 26.46 4.22 -6.21
N ARG A 146 26.16 4.23 -4.90
CA ARG A 146 25.36 3.17 -4.25
C ARG A 146 23.96 3.10 -4.86
N GLU A 147 23.25 4.21 -4.93
CA GLU A 147 21.91 4.26 -5.56
C GLU A 147 21.94 3.79 -7.04
N SER A 148 23.01 4.12 -7.77
CA SER A 148 23.16 3.72 -9.17
C SER A 148 23.47 2.22 -9.32
N ALA A 149 24.32 1.67 -8.45
CA ALA A 149 24.63 0.24 -8.41
C ALA A 149 23.40 -0.60 -8.02
N GLU A 150 22.61 -0.12 -7.07
CA GLU A 150 21.36 -0.78 -6.68
C GLU A 150 20.33 -0.83 -7.82
N ARG A 151 20.22 0.26 -8.60
CA ARG A 151 19.35 0.30 -9.79
C ARG A 151 19.88 -0.55 -10.95
N ALA A 152 21.17 -0.86 -10.98
CA ALA A 152 21.76 -1.69 -12.01
C ALA A 152 21.34 -3.17 -11.91
N GLY A 153 20.81 -3.61 -10.75
CA GLY A 153 20.28 -4.95 -10.57
C GLY A 153 21.35 -6.04 -10.51
N THR A 154 22.59 -5.69 -10.14
CA THR A 154 23.71 -6.62 -10.04
C THR A 154 23.70 -7.44 -8.75
N ASP A 155 22.98 -6.97 -7.72
CA ASP A 155 22.94 -7.61 -6.41
C ASP A 155 22.06 -8.87 -6.41
N LEU A 156 22.39 -9.81 -5.53
CA LEU A 156 21.56 -10.97 -5.27
C LEU A 156 20.34 -10.51 -4.46
N VAL A 157 19.18 -10.53 -5.10
CA VAL A 157 17.92 -10.16 -4.47
C VAL A 157 17.10 -11.42 -4.25
N ARG A 158 16.57 -11.58 -3.04
CA ARG A 158 15.58 -12.59 -2.71
C ARG A 158 14.34 -11.95 -2.12
N THR A 159 13.21 -12.11 -2.79
CA THR A 159 11.92 -11.60 -2.32
C THR A 159 11.01 -12.74 -1.89
N VAL A 160 10.52 -12.65 -0.66
CA VAL A 160 9.49 -13.55 -0.12
C VAL A 160 8.22 -12.78 0.20
N ARG A 161 7.07 -13.42 0.03
CA ARG A 161 5.75 -12.85 0.28
C ARG A 161 4.91 -13.77 1.17
N ARG A 162 4.09 -13.20 2.04
CA ARG A 162 3.05 -13.89 2.81
C ARG A 162 1.78 -13.07 2.79
N VAL A 163 0.62 -13.72 2.76
CA VAL A 163 -0.68 -13.05 2.87
C VAL A 163 -1.37 -13.48 4.15
N VAL A 164 -1.83 -12.51 4.92
CA VAL A 164 -2.44 -12.71 6.23
C VAL A 164 -3.80 -12.02 6.25
N TRP A 165 -4.79 -12.69 6.82
CA TRP A 165 -6.08 -12.12 7.16
C TRP A 165 -6.14 -11.90 8.68
N ARG A 166 -6.52 -10.70 9.08
CA ARG A 166 -6.75 -10.31 10.46
C ARG A 166 -8.25 -10.37 10.74
N GLN A 167 -8.60 -10.94 11.87
CA GLN A 167 -9.93 -10.84 12.43
C GLN A 167 -9.91 -9.84 13.59
N SER A 168 -10.84 -8.87 13.57
CA SER A 168 -11.06 -7.97 14.70
C SER A 168 -11.91 -8.68 15.76
N GLY A 169 -11.42 -8.67 17.00
CA GLY A 169 -12.03 -9.27 18.19
C GLY A 169 -11.38 -8.70 19.46
N GLU A 170 -11.72 -9.25 20.64
CA GLU A 170 -11.10 -8.85 21.92
C GLU A 170 -9.58 -9.11 21.93
N GLN A 171 -9.14 -10.10 21.16
CA GLN A 171 -7.75 -10.33 20.78
C GLN A 171 -7.61 -10.28 19.26
N VAL A 172 -6.50 -9.74 18.77
CA VAL A 172 -6.21 -9.69 17.34
C VAL A 172 -5.73 -11.06 16.87
N ASP A 173 -6.62 -11.81 16.23
CA ASP A 173 -6.27 -13.09 15.61
C ASP A 173 -5.83 -12.88 14.16
N ALA A 174 -4.71 -13.51 13.79
CA ALA A 174 -4.13 -13.43 12.46
C ALA A 174 -4.03 -14.83 11.84
N TYR A 175 -4.70 -15.00 10.69
CA TYR A 175 -4.75 -16.24 9.93
C TYR A 175 -3.91 -16.12 8.67
N VAL A 176 -3.13 -17.16 8.37
CA VAL A 176 -2.31 -17.21 7.16
C VAL A 176 -3.19 -17.66 5.99
N LEU A 177 -3.38 -16.78 5.01
CA LEU A 177 -4.06 -17.14 3.77
C LEU A 177 -3.07 -17.76 2.76
N VAL A 178 -1.89 -17.15 2.64
CA VAL A 178 -0.80 -17.63 1.80
C VAL A 178 0.45 -17.70 2.66
N PRO A 179 1.10 -18.87 2.78
CA PRO A 179 2.36 -19.01 3.52
C PRO A 179 3.50 -18.23 2.85
N TRP A 180 4.70 -18.29 3.40
CA TRP A 180 5.85 -17.67 2.75
C TRP A 180 6.12 -18.33 1.39
N GLU A 181 6.04 -17.52 0.34
CA GLU A 181 6.35 -17.90 -1.03
C GLU A 181 7.52 -17.06 -1.54
N VAL A 182 8.47 -17.69 -2.23
CA VAL A 182 9.56 -16.99 -2.92
C VAL A 182 9.00 -16.44 -4.24
N LEU A 183 9.15 -15.14 -4.47
CA LEU A 183 8.66 -14.47 -5.67
C LEU A 183 9.70 -14.42 -6.80
N ASP A 184 10.95 -14.79 -6.50
CA ASP A 184 12.04 -14.78 -7.48
C ASP A 184 11.84 -15.90 -8.52
N PHE A 185 12.26 -15.64 -9.76
CA PHE A 185 12.46 -16.72 -10.72
C PHE A 185 13.58 -17.64 -10.21
N ALA A 186 13.40 -18.96 -10.38
CA ALA A 186 14.49 -19.91 -10.14
C ALA A 186 15.74 -19.40 -10.87
N PRO A 187 16.92 -19.36 -10.22
CA PRO A 187 18.15 -19.00 -10.92
C PRO A 187 18.23 -19.88 -12.15
N LEU A 188 18.40 -19.26 -13.33
CA LEU A 188 18.64 -20.00 -14.57
C LEU A 188 19.74 -21.03 -14.26
N GLU A 189 19.44 -22.31 -14.37
CA GLU A 189 20.46 -23.36 -14.30
C GLU A 189 21.49 -23.01 -15.37
N LEU A 190 22.69 -22.60 -14.93
CA LEU A 190 23.85 -22.57 -15.80
C LEU A 190 24.10 -24.02 -16.18
N LEU A 191 23.64 -24.41 -17.37
CA LEU A 191 24.08 -25.63 -18.01
C LEU A 191 25.60 -25.49 -18.19
N ASP A 192 26.36 -26.28 -17.46
CA ASP A 192 27.80 -26.44 -17.72
C ASP A 192 27.94 -26.82 -19.20
N PRO A 193 28.75 -26.09 -19.99
CA PRO A 193 29.07 -26.55 -21.33
C PRO A 193 29.82 -27.89 -21.19
N GLU A 194 29.27 -28.95 -21.77
CA GLU A 194 29.97 -30.25 -21.84
C GLU A 194 31.34 -30.06 -22.50
N ASP A 195 32.37 -30.69 -21.90
CA ASP A 195 33.79 -30.65 -22.28
C ASP A 195 34.07 -30.89 -23.78
#